data_AF-A0A3L7SEZ0-F1
#
_entry.id   AF-A0A3L7SEZ0-F1
#
_cell.length_a   1.000
_cell.length_b   1.000
_cell.length_c   1.000
_cell.angle_alpha   90.00
_cell.angle_beta   90.00
_cell.angle_gamma   90.00
#
_symmetry.space_group_name_H-M   'P 1'
#
loop_
_entity.id
_entity.type
_entity.pdbx_description
1 polymer ?
#
loop_
_entity_poly.entity_id
_entity_poly.type
_entity_poly.pdbx_seq_one_letter_code
_entity_poly.pdbx_strand_id
1 'polypeptide(L)'
;MLSIGDKGTLELLALNPAISICVLTKPMYSRDPRLHLDFRLRDPSGLLLTNDLQIHLLQLSKLSKTVQNVSQASSIEKWAYFLVNAANLSLNGIEGLFPEAEFSEAAGVLDMISHNPEQRQLYDARLKLQLDEAARLEGALNQGREEGRAEGELFGQIMLLQELLGIAELTRDELTNLSEAQLSEVTEEFKRRLRNRSV
;
A
#
# COMPACT_ATOMS: atom_id res chain seq x y z
N MET A 1 22.99 -38.85 53.57
CA MET A 1 24.07 -37.84 53.44
C MET A 1 24.45 -37.81 51.96
N LEU A 2 24.45 -36.62 51.34
CA LEU A 2 24.70 -36.31 49.90
C LEU A 2 23.56 -36.77 48.96
N SER A 3 22.66 -35.96 48.38
CA SER A 3 22.65 -34.55 47.95
C SER A 3 23.76 -34.15 46.98
N ILE A 4 23.65 -34.61 45.74
CA ILE A 4 24.25 -34.05 44.52
C ILE A 4 23.27 -34.47 43.42
N GLY A 5 22.45 -33.62 42.80
CA GLY A 5 22.75 -32.34 42.20
C GLY A 5 22.37 -32.48 40.72
N ASP A 6 21.07 -32.49 40.40
CA ASP A 6 20.59 -32.48 39.01
C ASP A 6 19.28 -31.69 38.89
N LYS A 7 19.32 -30.44 39.40
CA LYS A 7 18.26 -29.45 39.18
C LYS A 7 18.54 -28.55 37.96
N GLY A 8 19.68 -28.72 37.29
CA GLY A 8 20.12 -27.84 36.18
C GLY A 8 19.66 -28.26 34.79
N THR A 9 19.17 -29.48 34.61
CA THR A 9 18.95 -30.06 33.27
C THR A 9 17.48 -30.05 32.83
N LEU A 10 16.56 -29.62 33.69
CA LEU A 10 15.11 -29.59 33.41
C LEU A 10 14.54 -28.19 33.11
N GLU A 11 15.30 -27.10 33.27
CA GLU A 11 14.84 -25.74 32.93
C GLU A 11 15.00 -25.37 31.44
N LEU A 12 15.68 -26.20 30.64
CA LEU A 12 15.92 -25.97 29.20
C LEU A 12 14.79 -26.44 28.27
N LEU A 13 13.78 -27.15 28.78
CA LEU A 13 12.75 -27.82 27.96
C LEU A 13 11.45 -27.03 27.78
N ALA A 14 11.34 -25.83 28.38
CA ALA A 14 10.24 -24.91 28.11
C ALA A 14 10.75 -23.77 27.24
N LEU A 15 10.97 -24.05 25.95
CA LEU A 15 11.28 -22.99 24.99
C LEU A 15 10.10 -22.02 24.92
N ASN A 16 10.40 -20.72 24.99
CA ASN A 16 9.39 -19.70 24.75
C ASN A 16 8.89 -19.80 23.29
N PRO A 17 7.62 -19.47 23.03
CA PRO A 17 7.09 -19.40 21.67
C PRO A 17 8.02 -18.60 20.75
N ALA A 18 8.27 -19.10 19.55
CA ALA A 18 8.80 -18.29 18.47
C ALA A 18 7.70 -17.32 18.01
N ILE A 19 7.92 -16.03 18.25
CA ILE A 19 6.97 -14.97 17.94
C ILE A 19 7.45 -14.23 16.69
N SER A 20 6.66 -14.30 15.62
CA SER A 20 6.84 -13.46 14.45
C SER A 20 5.84 -12.31 14.49
N ILE A 21 6.31 -11.07 14.36
CA ILE A 21 5.47 -9.88 14.31
C ILE A 21 5.66 -9.21 12.95
N CYS A 22 4.60 -9.17 12.15
CA CYS A 22 4.59 -8.49 10.86
C CYS A 22 3.75 -7.22 10.96
N VAL A 23 4.41 -6.07 10.81
CA VAL A 23 3.75 -4.76 10.78
C VAL A 23 3.44 -4.38 9.34
N LEU A 24 2.17 -4.13 9.03
CA LEU A 24 1.69 -3.95 7.67
C LEU A 24 1.02 -2.58 7.48
N THR A 25 1.53 -1.80 6.53
CA THR A 25 0.93 -0.51 6.13
C THR A 25 -0.30 -0.70 5.26
N LYS A 26 -0.36 -1.79 4.48
CA LYS A 26 -1.53 -2.20 3.69
C LYS A 26 -2.15 -3.48 4.29
N PRO A 27 -3.48 -3.62 4.31
CA PRO A 27 -4.10 -4.79 4.90
C PRO A 27 -3.83 -6.02 4.02
N MET A 28 -3.39 -7.12 4.62
CA MET A 28 -3.27 -8.41 3.94
C MET A 28 -4.65 -9.07 3.79
N TYR A 29 -5.54 -8.84 4.77
CA TYR A 29 -6.90 -9.35 4.77
C TYR A 29 -7.90 -8.19 4.66
N SER A 30 -8.18 -7.75 3.42
CA SER A 30 -8.98 -6.53 3.17
C SER A 30 -10.37 -6.55 3.82
N ARG A 31 -11.00 -7.72 3.90
CA ARG A 31 -12.35 -7.93 4.48
C ARG A 31 -12.36 -8.03 6.00
N ASP A 32 -11.21 -8.21 6.64
CA ASP A 32 -11.12 -8.30 8.09
C ASP A 32 -10.89 -6.89 8.68
N PRO A 33 -11.75 -6.41 9.60
CA PRO A 33 -11.62 -5.09 10.18
C PRO A 33 -10.60 -5.03 11.32
N ARG A 34 -10.07 -6.17 11.79
CA ARG A 34 -9.21 -6.22 12.97
C ARG A 34 -7.84 -5.60 12.72
N LEU A 35 -7.41 -4.79 13.67
CA LEU A 35 -6.06 -4.22 13.72
C LEU A 35 -4.99 -5.30 13.92
N HIS A 36 -5.27 -6.30 14.75
CA HIS A 36 -4.33 -7.34 15.11
C HIS A 36 -4.92 -8.73 14.84
N LEU A 37 -4.13 -9.56 14.16
CA LEU A 37 -4.44 -10.96 13.90
C LEU A 37 -3.37 -11.84 14.55
N ASP A 38 -3.79 -12.89 15.24
CA ASP A 38 -2.94 -13.90 15.86
C ASP A 38 -3.19 -15.24 15.18
N PHE A 39 -2.18 -15.73 14.46
CA PHE A 39 -2.19 -17.02 13.78
C PHE A 39 -1.39 -18.05 14.56
N ARG A 40 -2.03 -19.19 14.83
CA ARG A 40 -1.45 -20.34 15.54
C ARG A 40 -1.83 -21.64 14.85
N LEU A 41 -1.02 -22.68 15.05
CA LEU A 41 -1.28 -24.03 14.51
C LEU A 41 -2.39 -24.72 15.31
N ARG A 42 -3.52 -24.98 14.64
CA ARG A 42 -4.72 -25.59 15.23
C ARG A 42 -5.30 -26.63 14.28
N ASP A 43 -6.00 -27.62 14.82
CA ASP A 43 -6.86 -28.50 14.04
C ASP A 43 -8.16 -27.77 13.64
N PRO A 44 -9.03 -28.39 12.80
CA PRO A 44 -10.31 -27.78 12.43
C PRO A 44 -11.26 -27.52 13.61
N SER A 45 -11.12 -28.22 14.74
CA SER A 45 -11.94 -27.99 15.94
C SER A 45 -11.44 -26.80 16.79
N GLY A 46 -10.23 -26.31 16.53
CA GLY A 46 -9.59 -25.19 17.22
C GLY A 46 -8.60 -25.61 18.31
N LEU A 47 -8.39 -26.92 18.51
CA LEU A 47 -7.39 -27.49 19.40
C LEU A 47 -6.00 -27.09 18.90
N LEU A 48 -5.23 -26.45 19.78
CA LEU A 48 -3.85 -26.05 19.49
C LEU A 48 -2.95 -27.27 19.36
N LEU A 49 -2.22 -27.36 18.25
CA LEU A 49 -1.21 -28.39 18.04
C LEU A 49 -0.01 -28.17 18.95
N THR A 50 0.47 -26.92 19.01
CA THR A 50 1.56 -26.48 19.87
C THR A 50 1.46 -24.98 20.15
N ASN A 51 2.14 -24.51 21.20
CA ASN A 51 2.35 -23.09 21.47
C ASN A 51 3.71 -22.59 20.95
N ASP A 52 4.48 -23.38 20.21
CA ASP A 52 5.85 -23.04 19.81
C ASP A 52 5.93 -21.96 18.72
N LEU A 53 4.84 -21.69 18.00
CA LEU A 53 4.83 -20.72 16.88
C LEU A 53 3.60 -19.82 16.96
N GLN A 54 3.85 -18.51 16.97
CA GLN A 54 2.82 -17.47 16.91
C GLN A 54 3.21 -16.45 15.83
N ILE A 55 2.27 -16.17 14.92
CA ILE A 55 2.45 -15.16 13.89
C ILE A 55 1.42 -14.06 14.11
N HIS A 56 1.89 -12.87 14.45
CA HIS A 56 1.06 -11.69 14.64
C HIS A 56 1.12 -10.78 13.43
N LEU A 57 -0.04 -10.45 12.86
CA LEU A 57 -0.14 -9.42 11.84
C LEU A 57 -0.75 -8.16 12.46
N LEU A 58 -0.03 -7.05 12.41
CA LEU A 58 -0.49 -5.74 12.83
C LEU A 58 -0.82 -4.90 11.59
N GLN A 59 -2.11 -4.77 11.28
CA GLN A 59 -2.63 -4.08 10.08
C GLN A 59 -2.88 -2.60 10.37
N LEU A 60 -1.85 -1.76 10.25
CA LEU A 60 -1.90 -0.34 10.62
C LEU A 60 -3.00 0.46 9.90
N SER A 61 -3.31 0.09 8.65
CA SER A 61 -4.44 0.69 7.88
C SER A 61 -5.82 0.56 8.54
N LYS A 62 -5.98 -0.33 9.51
CA LYS A 62 -7.23 -0.58 10.23
C LYS A 62 -7.31 0.18 11.57
N LEU A 63 -6.31 1.00 11.88
CA LEU A 63 -6.31 1.84 13.08
C LEU A 63 -7.39 2.93 12.94
N SER A 64 -8.37 2.92 13.85
CA SER A 64 -9.46 3.91 13.88
C SER A 64 -9.30 4.98 14.96
N LYS A 65 -8.21 4.95 15.72
CA LYS A 65 -8.01 5.83 16.89
C LYS A 65 -7.37 7.16 16.50
N THR A 66 -7.84 8.23 17.12
CA THR A 66 -7.29 9.59 17.02
C THR A 66 -6.49 9.94 18.28
N VAL A 67 -5.69 11.01 18.21
CA VAL A 67 -4.85 11.53 19.32
C VAL A 67 -5.62 11.60 20.65
N GLN A 68 -6.89 12.01 20.61
CA GLN A 68 -7.74 12.24 21.79
C GLN A 68 -8.13 10.95 22.53
N ASN A 69 -8.14 9.81 21.85
CA ASN A 69 -8.65 8.54 22.39
C ASN A 69 -7.56 7.48 22.58
N VAL A 70 -6.30 7.79 22.22
CA VAL A 70 -5.22 6.81 22.24
C VAL A 70 -4.71 6.50 23.65
N SER A 71 -4.79 7.45 24.58
CA SER A 71 -4.34 7.27 25.97
C SER A 71 -5.14 6.19 26.72
N GLN A 72 -6.42 6.01 26.36
CA GLN A 72 -7.31 4.97 26.89
C GLN A 72 -7.38 3.72 26.02
N ALA A 73 -6.60 3.65 24.94
CA ALA A 73 -6.60 2.52 24.02
C ALA A 73 -5.84 1.31 24.59
N SER A 74 -6.06 0.14 23.99
CA SER A 74 -5.30 -1.06 24.32
C SER A 74 -3.81 -0.91 23.95
N SER A 75 -2.92 -1.68 24.59
CA SER A 75 -1.47 -1.59 24.32
C SER A 75 -1.13 -1.78 22.84
N ILE A 76 -1.83 -2.67 22.12
CA ILE A 76 -1.61 -2.90 20.69
C ILE A 76 -2.05 -1.70 19.84
N GLU A 77 -3.13 -1.02 20.22
CA GLU A 77 -3.59 0.20 19.54
C GLU A 77 -2.66 1.38 19.81
N LYS A 78 -2.11 1.49 21.03
CA LYS A 78 -1.08 2.46 21.38
C LYS A 78 0.19 2.27 20.53
N TRP A 79 0.67 1.03 20.43
CA TRP A 79 1.81 0.68 19.55
C TRP A 79 1.51 0.94 18.07
N ALA A 80 0.32 0.56 17.59
CA ALA A 80 -0.07 0.86 16.21
C ALA A 80 -0.10 2.38 15.95
N TYR A 81 -0.64 3.16 16.89
CA TYR A 81 -0.65 4.61 16.77
C TYR A 81 0.75 5.20 16.78
N PHE A 82 1.61 4.75 17.70
CA PHE A 82 3.01 5.15 17.76
C PHE A 82 3.72 4.86 16.43
N LEU A 83 3.63 3.64 15.90
CA LEU A 83 4.27 3.25 14.64
C LEU A 83 3.78 4.06 13.42
N VAL A 84 2.53 4.51 13.44
CA VAL A 84 1.96 5.35 12.36
C VAL A 84 2.39 6.82 12.50
N ASN A 85 2.49 7.33 13.72
CA ASN A 85 2.61 8.78 13.97
C ASN A 85 3.97 9.22 14.52
N ALA A 86 4.88 8.29 14.86
CA ALA A 86 6.15 8.60 15.52
C ALA A 86 6.98 9.65 14.77
N ALA A 87 6.97 9.64 13.44
CA ALA A 87 7.69 10.62 12.62
C ALA A 87 7.17 12.07 12.80
N ASN A 88 5.92 12.25 13.23
CA ASN A 88 5.26 13.55 13.38
C ASN A 88 5.14 13.99 14.84
N LEU A 89 5.53 13.14 15.80
CA LEU A 89 5.44 13.43 17.23
C LEU A 89 6.82 13.81 17.76
N SER A 90 6.88 14.85 18.57
CA SER A 90 8.09 15.16 19.34
C SER A 90 8.22 14.20 20.53
N LEU A 91 9.44 14.02 21.05
CA LEU A 91 9.70 13.22 22.26
C LEU A 91 8.75 13.61 23.42
N ASN A 92 8.64 14.91 23.71
CA ASN A 92 7.72 15.42 24.73
C ASN A 92 6.24 15.11 24.43
N GLY A 93 5.85 15.08 23.15
CA GLY A 93 4.50 14.72 22.73
C GLY A 93 4.20 13.22 22.92
N ILE A 94 5.20 12.36 22.73
CA ILE A 94 5.10 10.92 22.97
C ILE A 94 4.95 10.66 24.47
N GLU A 95 5.81 11.26 25.31
CA GLU A 95 5.74 11.10 26.77
C GLU A 95 4.43 11.63 27.37
N GLY A 96 3.86 12.69 26.79
CA GLY A 96 2.55 13.21 27.21
C GLY A 96 1.36 12.32 26.82
N LEU A 97 1.47 11.57 25.72
CA LEU A 97 0.42 10.68 25.21
C LEU A 97 0.52 9.26 25.80
N PHE A 98 1.75 8.81 26.06
CA PHE A 98 2.11 7.47 26.51
C PHE A 98 3.02 7.58 27.74
N PRO A 99 2.44 7.49 28.95
CA PRO A 99 3.23 7.54 30.18
C PRO A 99 4.06 6.26 30.43
N GLU A 100 3.84 5.20 29.67
CA GLU A 100 4.54 3.93 29.84
C GLU A 100 6.00 4.00 29.35
N ALA A 101 6.92 3.40 30.10
CA ALA A 101 8.36 3.55 29.90
C ALA A 101 8.84 2.99 28.55
N GLU A 102 8.16 1.96 28.04
CA GLU A 102 8.49 1.31 26.78
C GLU A 102 8.35 2.27 25.58
N PHE A 103 7.42 3.23 25.65
CA PHE A 103 7.25 4.24 24.60
C PHE A 103 8.33 5.32 24.65
N SER A 104 8.75 5.72 25.85
CA SER A 104 9.88 6.67 26.01
C SER A 104 11.19 6.05 25.52
N GLU A 105 11.46 4.79 25.86
CA GLU A 105 12.62 4.06 25.35
C GLU A 105 12.59 3.94 23.81
N ALA A 106 11.47 3.51 23.24
CA ALA A 106 11.32 3.41 21.79
C ALA A 106 11.48 4.76 21.08
N ALA A 107 10.96 5.84 21.67
CA ALA A 107 11.11 7.19 21.15
C ALA A 107 12.56 7.65 21.16
N GLY A 108 13.30 7.39 22.25
CA GLY A 108 14.72 7.71 22.36
C GLY A 108 15.58 6.94 21.34
N VAL A 109 15.29 5.66 21.12
CA VAL A 109 15.97 4.86 20.08
C VAL A 109 15.67 5.41 18.69
N LEU A 110 14.41 5.77 18.41
CA LEU A 110 14.01 6.34 17.12
C LEU A 110 14.70 7.69 16.87
N ASP A 111 14.76 8.55 17.88
CA ASP A 111 15.47 9.83 17.83
C ASP A 111 16.95 9.62 17.53
N MET A 112 17.61 8.71 18.24
CA MET A 112 19.02 8.36 17.98
C MET A 112 19.24 7.88 16.54
N ILE A 113 18.39 6.99 16.01
CA ILE A 113 18.50 6.47 14.64
C ILE A 113 18.29 7.60 13.63
N SER A 114 17.32 8.49 13.87
CA SER A 114 17.01 9.62 12.97
C SER A 114 18.18 10.61 12.82
N HIS A 115 19.02 10.71 13.84
CA HIS A 115 20.21 11.57 13.85
C HIS A 115 21.44 10.93 13.19
N ASN A 116 21.37 9.66 12.75
CA ASN A 116 22.46 9.01 12.02
C ASN A 116 22.44 9.43 10.53
N PRO A 117 23.49 10.11 10.03
CA PRO A 117 23.54 10.59 8.64
C PRO A 117 23.42 9.48 7.59
N GLU A 118 24.00 8.30 7.84
CA GLU A 118 23.97 7.18 6.91
C GLU A 118 22.55 6.57 6.82
N GLN A 119 21.91 6.37 7.98
CA GLN A 119 20.51 5.92 8.06
C GLN A 119 19.58 6.91 7.35
N ARG A 120 19.82 8.22 7.53
CA ARG A 120 19.06 9.28 6.86
C ARG A 120 19.22 9.23 5.34
N GLN A 121 20.45 9.07 4.84
CA GLN A 121 20.70 8.95 3.40
C GLN A 121 19.99 7.73 2.79
N LEU A 122 20.04 6.58 3.46
CA LEU A 122 19.35 5.36 3.01
C LEU A 122 17.83 5.55 3.00
N TYR A 123 17.29 6.21 4.03
CA TYR A 123 15.88 6.57 4.11
C TYR A 123 15.46 7.49 2.95
N ASP A 124 16.20 8.58 2.72
CA ASP A 124 15.91 9.55 1.66
C ASP A 124 15.97 8.90 0.27
N ALA A 125 16.94 8.02 0.03
CA ALA A 125 17.06 7.26 -1.21
C ALA A 125 15.86 6.32 -1.43
N ARG A 126 15.41 5.63 -0.37
CA ARG A 126 14.23 4.77 -0.42
C ARG A 126 12.95 5.58 -0.68
N LEU A 127 12.78 6.70 0.03
CA LEU A 127 11.62 7.57 -0.13
C LEU A 127 11.56 8.13 -1.57
N LYS A 128 12.71 8.57 -2.09
CA LYS A 128 12.83 9.02 -3.48
C LYS A 128 12.37 7.93 -4.46
N LEU A 129 12.86 6.69 -4.30
CA LEU A 129 12.46 5.58 -5.18
C LEU A 129 10.95 5.33 -5.14
N GLN A 130 10.33 5.37 -3.96
CA GLN A 130 8.87 5.19 -3.82
C GLN A 130 8.08 6.31 -4.49
N LEU A 131 8.52 7.57 -4.33
CA LEU A 131 7.89 8.72 -4.98
C LEU A 131 8.06 8.69 -6.49
N ASP A 132 9.25 8.34 -6.98
CA ASP A 132 9.53 8.21 -8.41
C ASP A 132 8.66 7.10 -9.04
N GLU A 133 8.47 5.98 -8.35
CA GLU A 133 7.58 4.90 -8.81
C GLU A 133 6.11 5.35 -8.85
N ALA A 134 5.63 6.04 -7.80
CA ALA A 134 4.27 6.56 -7.74
C ALA A 134 4.01 7.60 -8.85
N ALA A 135 4.94 8.55 -9.04
CA ALA A 135 4.86 9.56 -10.08
C ALA A 135 4.90 8.95 -11.48
N ARG A 136 5.71 7.90 -11.70
CA ARG A 136 5.75 7.17 -12.97
C ARG A 136 4.40 6.51 -13.29
N LEU A 137 3.77 5.87 -12.31
CA LEU A 137 2.46 5.24 -12.50
C LEU A 137 1.37 6.27 -12.77
N GLU A 138 1.37 7.38 -12.03
CA GLU A 138 0.43 8.49 -12.23
C GLU A 138 0.60 9.12 -13.62
N GLY A 139 1.86 9.36 -14.05
CA GLY A 139 2.17 9.86 -15.39
C GLY A 139 1.64 8.94 -16.49
N ALA A 140 1.86 7.63 -16.37
CA ALA A 140 1.36 6.66 -17.34
C ALA A 140 -0.17 6.62 -17.42
N LEU A 141 -0.87 6.74 -16.28
CA LEU A 141 -2.34 6.79 -16.24
C LEU A 141 -2.89 8.08 -16.87
N ASN A 142 -2.27 9.22 -16.57
CA ASN A 142 -2.69 10.51 -17.14
C ASN A 142 -2.46 10.52 -18.66
N GLN A 143 -1.30 10.06 -19.12
CA GLN A 143 -0.99 9.94 -20.54
C GLN A 143 -2.00 9.03 -21.26
N GLY A 144 -2.25 7.81 -20.75
CA GLY A 144 -3.23 6.92 -21.36
C GLY A 144 -4.66 7.48 -21.38
N ARG A 145 -5.02 8.32 -20.40
CA ARG A 145 -6.32 9.02 -20.38
C ARG A 145 -6.38 10.15 -21.42
N GLU A 146 -5.29 10.87 -21.62
CA GLU A 146 -5.19 11.91 -22.65
C GLU A 146 -5.24 11.30 -24.05
N GLU A 147 -4.43 10.27 -24.31
CA GLU A 147 -4.42 9.50 -25.56
C GLU A 147 -5.83 8.94 -25.86
N GLY A 148 -6.45 8.25 -24.90
CA GLY A 148 -7.79 7.70 -25.10
C GLY A 148 -8.89 8.75 -25.33
N ARG A 149 -8.71 9.98 -24.85
CA ARG A 149 -9.61 11.10 -25.17
C ARG A 149 -9.40 11.60 -26.60
N ALA A 150 -8.15 11.83 -27.00
CA ALA A 150 -7.81 12.27 -28.35
C ALA A 150 -8.27 11.25 -29.42
N GLU A 151 -7.98 9.97 -29.19
CA GLU A 151 -8.46 8.88 -30.05
C GLU A 151 -9.98 8.82 -30.10
N GLY A 152 -10.66 8.97 -28.95
CA GLY A 152 -12.13 9.00 -28.88
C GLY A 152 -12.76 10.16 -29.66
N GLU A 153 -12.14 11.35 -29.63
CA GLU A 153 -12.57 12.51 -30.42
C GLU A 153 -12.43 12.26 -31.92
N LEU A 154 -11.30 11.73 -32.36
CA LEU A 154 -11.06 11.39 -33.77
C LEU A 154 -12.00 10.27 -34.24
N PHE A 155 -12.20 9.23 -33.43
CA PHE A 155 -13.15 8.16 -33.69
C PHE A 155 -14.56 8.70 -33.91
N GLY A 156 -15.01 9.60 -33.03
CA GLY A 156 -16.31 10.27 -33.16
C GLY A 156 -16.43 11.09 -34.45
N GLN A 157 -15.37 11.81 -34.83
CA GLN A 157 -15.32 12.56 -36.08
C GLN A 157 -15.40 11.65 -37.31
N ILE A 158 -14.65 10.55 -37.34
CA ILE A 158 -14.67 9.59 -38.45
C ILE A 158 -16.06 9.00 -38.61
N MET A 159 -16.69 8.56 -37.51
CA MET A 159 -18.04 8.00 -37.55
C MET A 159 -19.06 8.98 -38.13
N LEU A 160 -19.01 10.25 -37.72
CA LEU A 160 -19.87 11.30 -38.26
C LEU A 160 -19.60 11.57 -39.74
N LEU A 161 -18.33 11.62 -40.15
CA LEU A 161 -17.95 11.84 -41.55
C LEU A 161 -18.40 10.70 -42.46
N GLN A 162 -18.32 9.44 -41.99
CA GLN A 162 -18.84 8.28 -42.72
C GLN A 162 -20.35 8.40 -42.95
N GLU A 163 -21.10 8.77 -41.92
CA GLU A 163 -22.55 8.99 -42.01
C GLU A 163 -22.89 10.12 -43.00
N LEU A 164 -22.20 11.26 -42.92
CA LEU A 164 -22.40 12.40 -43.83
C LEU A 164 -22.05 12.06 -45.29
N LEU A 165 -21.04 11.23 -45.51
CA LEU A 165 -20.66 10.76 -46.84
C LEU A 165 -21.60 9.64 -47.35
N GLY A 166 -22.35 8.99 -46.47
CA GLY A 166 -23.16 7.81 -46.80
C GLY A 166 -22.31 6.58 -47.11
N ILE A 167 -21.11 6.49 -46.51
CA ILE A 167 -20.17 5.38 -46.66
C ILE A 167 -20.02 4.64 -45.33
N ALA A 168 -19.67 3.36 -45.37
CA ALA A 168 -19.33 2.57 -44.19
C ALA A 168 -18.04 1.80 -44.48
N GLU A 169 -16.94 2.54 -44.61
CA GLU A 169 -15.62 1.98 -44.99
C GLU A 169 -14.91 1.33 -43.79
N LEU A 170 -15.10 1.88 -42.59
CA LEU A 170 -14.44 1.44 -41.36
C LEU A 170 -15.48 1.16 -40.28
N THR A 171 -15.39 -0.03 -39.71
CA THR A 171 -16.20 -0.46 -38.57
C THR A 171 -15.61 0.04 -37.24
N ARG A 172 -16.41 0.01 -36.17
CA ARG A 172 -15.96 0.42 -34.84
C ARG A 172 -14.76 -0.41 -34.37
N ASP A 173 -14.79 -1.72 -34.61
CA ASP A 173 -13.73 -2.63 -34.17
C ASP A 173 -12.42 -2.34 -34.92
N GLU A 174 -12.48 -2.02 -36.21
CA GLU A 174 -11.30 -1.62 -36.98
C GLU A 174 -10.72 -0.30 -36.47
N LEU A 175 -11.56 0.68 -36.17
CA LEU A 175 -11.13 1.98 -35.63
C LEU A 175 -10.50 1.88 -34.24
N THR A 176 -10.95 0.95 -33.38
CA THR A 176 -10.33 0.74 -32.05
C THR A 176 -8.92 0.14 -32.10
N ASN A 177 -8.50 -0.41 -33.25
CA ASN A 177 -7.16 -0.97 -33.44
C ASN A 177 -6.18 0.02 -34.09
N LEU A 178 -6.63 1.23 -34.42
CA LEU A 178 -5.80 2.27 -35.02
C LEU A 178 -5.19 3.16 -33.95
N SER A 179 -3.96 3.61 -34.17
CA SER A 179 -3.35 4.65 -33.33
C SER A 179 -3.95 6.02 -33.62
N GLU A 180 -3.79 6.96 -32.67
CA GLU A 180 -4.16 8.38 -32.85
C GLU A 180 -3.69 8.96 -34.21
N ALA A 181 -2.44 8.68 -34.61
CA ALA A 181 -1.89 9.15 -35.88
C ALA A 181 -2.67 8.62 -37.10
N GLN A 182 -3.01 7.33 -37.08
CA GLN A 182 -3.79 6.70 -38.16
C GLN A 182 -5.23 7.23 -38.20
N LEU A 183 -5.86 7.42 -37.04
CA LEU A 183 -7.19 8.03 -36.94
C LEU A 183 -7.18 9.47 -37.49
N SER A 184 -6.13 10.24 -37.21
CA SER A 184 -5.96 11.60 -37.73
C SER A 184 -5.86 11.62 -39.26
N GLU A 185 -5.06 10.72 -39.85
CA GLU A 185 -4.94 10.60 -41.31
C GLU A 185 -6.28 10.25 -41.98
N VAL A 186 -7.00 9.28 -41.43
CA VAL A 186 -8.34 8.89 -41.93
C VAL A 186 -9.32 10.05 -41.84
N THR A 187 -9.30 10.77 -40.71
CA THR A 187 -10.16 11.93 -40.49
C THR A 187 -9.94 13.01 -41.55
N GLU A 188 -8.69 13.35 -41.84
CA GLU A 188 -8.37 14.37 -42.85
C GLU A 188 -8.72 13.92 -44.28
N GLU A 189 -8.54 12.64 -44.61
CA GLU A 189 -8.97 12.09 -45.90
C GLU A 189 -10.49 12.19 -46.08
N PHE A 190 -11.27 11.83 -45.07
CA PHE A 190 -12.74 11.93 -45.14
C PHE A 190 -13.21 13.39 -45.22
N LYS A 191 -12.57 14.32 -44.48
CA LYS A 191 -12.84 15.76 -44.63
C LYS A 191 -12.52 16.27 -46.04
N ARG A 192 -11.46 15.76 -46.68
CA ARG A 192 -11.09 16.12 -48.06
C ARG A 192 -12.15 15.62 -49.06
N ARG A 193 -12.59 14.37 -48.93
CA ARG A 193 -13.66 13.80 -49.76
C ARG A 193 -14.97 14.58 -49.62
N LEU A 194 -15.35 14.94 -48.39
CA LEU A 194 -16.56 15.72 -48.14
C LEU A 194 -16.51 17.08 -48.84
N ARG A 195 -15.38 17.80 -48.75
CA ARG A 195 -15.17 19.09 -49.43
C ARG A 195 -15.31 18.99 -50.96
N ASN A 196 -14.77 17.92 -51.55
CA ASN A 196 -14.83 17.71 -53.00
C ASN A 196 -16.23 17.35 -53.51
N ARG A 197 -17.15 16.93 -52.62
CA ARG A 197 -18.55 16.59 -52.97
C ARG A 197 -19.47 17.82 -52.96
N SER A 198 -19.08 18.87 -52.25
CA SER A 198 -19.82 20.14 -52.11
C SER A 198 -19.52 21.18 -53.20
N VAL A 199 -18.68 20.83 -54.18
CA VAL A 199 -18.36 21.63 -55.39
C VAL A 199 -18.99 20.95 -56.60
#